data_AF-A0A8X6X2G1-F1
#
_entry.id   AF-A0A8X6X2G1-F1
#
_cell.length_a   1.000
_cell.length_b   1.000
_cell.length_c   1.000
_cell.angle_alpha   90.00
_cell.angle_beta   90.00
_cell.angle_gamma   90.00
#
_symmetry.space_group_name_H-M   'P 1'
#
loop_
_entity.id
_entity.type
_entity.pdbx_description
1 polymer ?
#
loop_
_entity_poly.entity_id
_entity_poly.type
_entity_poly.pdbx_seq_one_letter_code
_entity_poly.pdbx_strand_id
1 'polypeptide(L)'
;MNGVCVRWRGTLDLERLDGVGCLEFDEELARIEDSRLKQQIEAYNKRVQELEVKQRTFLPPRMKRPRNEATIEEASPSSSGSVSN
;
A
#
# COMPACT_ATOMS: atom_id res chain seq x y z
N MET A 1 -9.94 -20.97 -12.64
CA MET A 1 -8.69 -20.91 -13.41
C MET A 1 -8.18 -19.47 -13.43
N ASN A 2 -6.93 -19.21 -12.99
CA ASN A 2 -6.35 -17.86 -12.94
C ASN A 2 -7.25 -16.79 -12.29
N GLY A 3 -7.95 -17.16 -11.21
CA GLY A 3 -8.90 -16.27 -10.53
C GLY A 3 -10.31 -16.22 -11.13
N VAL A 4 -10.58 -16.87 -12.27
CA VAL A 4 -11.92 -16.97 -12.85
C VAL A 4 -12.60 -18.26 -12.41
N CYS A 5 -13.79 -18.17 -11.81
CA CYS A 5 -14.60 -19.34 -11.47
C CYS A 5 -15.19 -19.96 -12.73
N VAL A 6 -14.87 -21.23 -12.98
CA VAL A 6 -15.33 -21.98 -14.15
C VAL A 6 -15.76 -23.37 -13.75
N ARG A 7 -16.70 -23.92 -14.51
CA ARG A 7 -17.16 -25.30 -14.43
C ARG A 7 -16.71 -26.05 -15.67
N TRP A 8 -15.97 -27.13 -15.48
CA TRP A 8 -15.62 -28.02 -16.58
C TRP A 8 -16.74 -29.04 -16.79
N ARG A 9 -17.15 -29.22 -18.04
CA ARG A 9 -18.10 -30.26 -18.44
C ARG A 9 -17.58 -30.94 -19.68
N GLY A 10 -17.65 -32.27 -19.70
CA GLY A 10 -17.18 -33.05 -20.83
C GLY A 10 -17.63 -34.49 -20.76
N THR A 11 -17.41 -35.18 -21.87
CA THR A 11 -17.58 -36.62 -21.99
C THR A 11 -16.21 -37.25 -22.23
N LEU A 12 -16.05 -38.47 -21.75
CA LEU A 12 -14.85 -39.28 -21.95
C LEU A 12 -15.30 -40.69 -22.37
N ASP A 13 -14.78 -41.15 -23.50
CA ASP A 13 -14.84 -42.54 -23.94
C ASP A 13 -13.87 -43.35 -23.08
N LEU A 14 -14.36 -44.40 -22.43
CA LEU A 14 -13.58 -45.22 -21.51
C LEU A 14 -12.72 -46.27 -22.22
N GLU A 15 -13.01 -46.62 -23.47
CA GLU A 15 -12.24 -47.60 -24.24
C GLU A 15 -11.11 -46.92 -25.00
N ARG A 16 -11.40 -45.79 -25.65
CA ARG A 16 -10.43 -45.03 -26.44
C ARG A 16 -9.69 -43.96 -25.63
N LEU A 17 -10.16 -43.68 -24.41
CA LEU A 17 -9.62 -42.65 -23.51
C LEU A 17 -9.57 -41.27 -24.16
N ASP A 18 -10.45 -41.01 -25.12
CA ASP A 18 -10.61 -39.72 -25.77
C ASP A 18 -11.97 -39.11 -25.43
N GLY A 19 -12.08 -37.80 -25.58
CA GLY A 19 -13.25 -37.09 -25.09
C GLY A 19 -13.19 -35.62 -25.45
N VAL A 20 -14.31 -34.95 -25.25
CA VAL A 20 -14.44 -33.51 -25.47
C VAL A 20 -14.98 -32.87 -24.21
N GLY A 21 -14.51 -31.67 -23.91
CA GLY A 21 -15.01 -30.88 -22.80
C GLY A 21 -14.85 -29.40 -23.05
N CYS A 22 -15.72 -28.63 -22.43
CA CYS A 22 -15.71 -27.18 -22.45
C CYS A 22 -15.65 -26.62 -21.03
N LEU A 23 -15.24 -25.35 -20.95
CA LEU A 23 -15.29 -24.57 -19.71
C LEU A 23 -16.45 -23.60 -19.80
N GLU A 24 -17.32 -23.62 -18.81
CA GLU A 24 -18.42 -22.69 -18.63
C GLU A 24 -18.10 -21.74 -17.48
N PHE A 25 -18.52 -20.48 -17.59
CA PHE A 25 -18.38 -19.54 -16.47
C PHE A 25 -19.37 -19.90 -15.36
N ASP A 26 -18.88 -19.96 -14.13
CA ASP A 26 -19.72 -20.26 -12.96
C ASP A 26 -20.04 -18.96 -12.23
N GLU A 27 -21.14 -18.32 -12.60
CA GLU A 27 -21.58 -17.03 -12.04
C GLU A 27 -21.84 -17.11 -10.54
N GLU A 28 -22.39 -18.22 -10.06
CA GLU A 28 -22.74 -18.38 -8.65
C GLU A 28 -21.49 -18.46 -7.78
N LEU A 29 -20.55 -19.32 -8.15
CA LEU A 29 -19.26 -19.41 -7.46
C LEU A 29 -18.47 -18.11 -7.60
N ALA A 30 -18.48 -17.47 -8.77
CA ALA A 30 -17.83 -16.18 -8.97
C ALA A 30 -18.37 -15.12 -7.99
N ARG A 31 -19.69 -15.05 -7.81
CA ARG A 31 -20.32 -14.10 -6.89
C ARG A 31 -19.97 -14.40 -5.43
N ILE A 32 -19.96 -15.67 -5.04
CA ILE A 32 -19.58 -16.08 -3.68
C ILE A 32 -18.13 -15.68 -3.41
N GLU A 33 -17.22 -16.02 -4.32
CA GLU A 33 -15.81 -15.72 -4.15
C GLU A 33 -15.53 -14.21 -4.17
N ASP A 34 -16.22 -13.45 -5.03
CA ASP A 34 -16.14 -12.00 -5.05
C ASP A 34 -16.61 -11.38 -3.72
N SER A 35 -17.72 -11.89 -3.16
CA SER A 35 -18.21 -11.44 -1.85
C SER A 35 -17.21 -11.74 -0.72
N ARG A 36 -16.59 -12.92 -0.74
CA ARG A 36 -15.58 -13.36 0.21
C ARG A 36 -14.31 -12.51 0.10
N LEU A 37 -13.86 -12.23 -1.12
CA LEU A 37 -12.70 -11.38 -1.37
C LEU A 37 -12.93 -9.95 -0.87
N LYS A 38 -14.11 -9.38 -1.14
CA LYS A 38 -14.50 -8.06 -0.62
C LYS A 38 -14.46 -7.99 0.90
N GLN A 39 -14.99 -9.01 1.58
CA GLN A 39 -14.94 -9.11 3.04
C GLN A 39 -13.51 -9.17 3.57
N GLN A 40 -12.63 -9.93 2.91
CA GLN A 40 -11.22 -10.01 3.30
C GLN A 40 -10.50 -8.67 3.13
N ILE A 41 -10.76 -7.97 2.03
CA ILE A 41 -10.21 -6.63 1.77
C ILE A 41 -10.70 -5.64 2.83
N GLU A 42 -11.99 -5.64 3.15
CA GLU A 42 -12.56 -4.76 4.16
C GLU A 42 -11.94 -5.01 5.54
N ALA A 43 -11.86 -6.27 5.96
CA ALA A 43 -11.24 -6.66 7.22
C ALA A 43 -9.76 -6.26 7.29
N TYR A 44 -9.03 -6.39 6.18
CA TYR A 44 -7.64 -5.95 6.07
C TYR A 44 -7.53 -4.43 6.20
N ASN A 45 -8.31 -3.67 5.42
CA ASN A 45 -8.31 -2.21 5.44
C ASN A 45 -8.64 -1.66 6.82
N LYS A 46 -9.62 -2.26 7.51
CA LYS A 46 -9.96 -1.89 8.88
C LYS A 46 -8.77 -2.06 9.83
N ARG A 47 -8.06 -3.19 9.76
CA ARG A 47 -6.87 -3.42 10.59
C ARG A 47 -5.76 -2.42 10.29
N VAL A 48 -5.55 -2.08 9.02
CA VAL A 48 -4.57 -1.06 8.63
C VAL A 48 -4.93 0.30 9.22
N GLN A 49 -6.18 0.72 9.08
CA GLN A 49 -6.67 1.98 9.65
C GLN A 49 -6.52 2.03 11.18
N GLU A 50 -6.85 0.95 11.88
CA GLU A 50 -6.67 0.87 13.34
C GLU A 50 -5.21 1.03 13.76
N LEU A 51 -4.27 0.48 12.99
CA LEU A 51 -2.84 0.65 13.23
C LEU A 51 -2.37 2.08 12.96
N GLU A 52 -2.81 2.70 11.85
CA GLU A 52 -2.51 4.10 11.54
C GLU A 52 -3.02 5.05 12.63
N VAL A 53 -4.24 4.85 13.10
CA VAL A 53 -4.82 5.64 14.20
C VAL A 53 -4.00 5.49 15.48
N LYS A 54 -3.65 4.26 15.86
CA LYS A 54 -2.78 4.02 17.03
C LYS A 54 -1.45 4.74 16.88
N GLN A 55 -0.78 4.61 15.74
CA GLN A 55 0.49 5.31 15.49
C GLN A 55 0.37 6.83 15.64
N ARG A 56 -0.72 7.44 15.14
CA ARG A 56 -0.96 8.88 15.28
C ARG A 56 -1.20 9.31 16.74
N THR A 57 -1.90 8.49 17.51
CA THR A 57 -2.16 8.76 18.94
C THR A 57 -0.91 8.61 19.81
N PHE A 58 0.01 7.70 19.45
CA PHE A 58 1.26 7.47 20.18
C PHE A 58 2.40 8.45 19.80
N LEU A 59 2.25 9.27 18.76
CA LEU A 59 3.19 10.34 18.46
C LEU A 59 2.88 11.55 19.37
N PRO A 60 3.81 12.00 20.24
CA PRO A 60 3.61 13.24 20.98
C PRO A 60 3.43 14.40 20.00
N PRO A 61 2.68 15.47 20.36
CA PRO A 61 2.64 16.68 19.55
C PRO A 61 4.07 17.08 19.22
N ARG A 62 4.42 17.24 17.93
CA ARG A 62 5.71 17.84 17.54
C ARG A 62 5.76 19.18 18.24
N MET A 63 6.53 19.27 19.34
CA MET A 63 6.86 20.53 19.97
C MET A 63 7.45 21.39 18.86
N LYS A 64 6.72 22.46 18.49
CA LYS A 64 7.25 23.47 17.59
C LYS A 64 8.51 24.00 18.27
N ARG A 65 9.68 23.65 17.74
CA ARG A 65 10.94 24.23 18.23
C ARG A 65 10.80 25.75 18.07
N PRO A 66 11.00 26.56 19.12
CA PRO A 66 11.08 28.00 18.93
C PRO A 66 12.23 28.27 17.97
N ARG A 67 11.91 28.98 16.88
CA ARG A 67 12.90 29.48 15.94
C ARG A 67 13.62 30.61 16.67
N ASN A 68 14.75 30.29 17.28
CA ASN A 68 15.62 31.30 17.87
C ASN A 68 16.16 32.14 16.70
N GLU A 69 15.66 33.35 16.55
CA GLU A 69 16.25 34.40 15.71
C GLU A 69 17.62 34.74 16.31
N ALA A 70 18.68 34.18 15.73
CA ALA A 70 20.03 34.63 15.99
C ALA A 70 20.24 35.92 15.18
N THR A 71 20.09 37.07 15.84
CA THR A 71 20.61 38.36 15.38
C THR A 71 22.11 38.20 15.17
N ILE A 72 22.55 38.26 13.92
CA ILE A 72 23.97 38.32 13.57
C ILE A 72 24.44 39.74 13.88
N GLU A 73 25.10 39.91 15.03
CA GLU A 73 25.90 41.10 15.32
C GLU A 73 27.16 41.05 14.45
N GLU A 74 27.25 41.95 13.46
CA GLU A 74 28.46 42.18 12.69
C GLU A 74 29.53 42.82 13.59
N ALA A 75 30.41 41.99 14.16
CA ALA A 75 31.68 42.46 14.71
C ALA A 75 32.71 42.56 13.57
N SER A 76 32.94 43.78 13.10
CA SER A 76 34.04 44.14 12.20
C SER A 76 35.40 43.88 12.87
N PRO A 77 36.41 43.33 12.18
CA PRO A 77 37.79 43.47 12.60
C PRO A 77 38.51 44.48 11.73
N SER A 78 38.96 45.56 12.36
CA SER A 78 40.02 46.41 11.85
C SER A 78 41.34 45.62 11.84
N SER A 79 42.03 45.60 10.70
CA SER A 79 43.49 45.41 10.70
C SER A 79 44.12 46.15 9.53
N SER A 80 44.88 47.17 9.91
CA SER A 80 45.85 47.92 9.13
C SER A 80 46.90 47.05 8.43
N GLY A 81 47.29 47.44 7.20
CA GLY A 81 48.48 46.92 6.55
C GLY A 81 48.74 47.58 5.19
N SER A 82 49.37 48.75 5.22
CA SER A 82 49.91 49.46 4.06
C SER A 82 51.21 48.81 3.57
N VAL A 83 51.40 48.59 2.26
CA VAL A 83 52.72 48.67 1.62
C VAL A 83 52.56 49.26 0.22
N SER A 84 53.45 50.21 -0.06
CA SER A 84 53.51 51.14 -1.18
C SER A 84 54.29 50.64 -2.39
N ASN A 85 54.04 51.31 -3.52
CA ASN A 85 54.75 51.40 -4.82
C ASN A 85 54.96 50.14 -5.66
#